data_AF-A0AA39XVJ6-F1
#
_entry.id   AF-A0AA39XVJ6-F1
#
_cell.length_a   1.000
_cell.length_b   1.000
_cell.length_c   1.000
_cell.angle_alpha   90.00
_cell.angle_beta   90.00
_cell.angle_gamma   90.00
#
_symmetry.space_group_name_H-M   'P 1'
#
loop_
_entity.id
_entity.type
_entity.pdbx_description
1 polymer ?
#
loop_
_entity_poly.entity_id
_entity_poly.type
_entity_poly.pdbx_seq_one_letter_code
_entity_poly.pdbx_strand_id
1 'polypeptide(L)'
;MLGLAASHLSLYNGNDTQSALNHRVKAIAALNESLNHPCGSSAEGDARFGAIMALTFQASCMPEGMSEFLSMIRGCHIIAETGMLDFSKSLFHEFTEEGYTDSVRRLIGSEGFAPEGQKARLFEEFFLSLRKLAPLCTSPLEIKFLASAERVSKQVAFSAITAFTECSGVYNMFTSSSNEEFAPFLDPTSYPTQLLLIHFFFIEFAIGELCLGSMGERFGFRRRATLSWLNTLLLTLPDEYSSHAEWPLKYARVLAAGLVPRAPARFILFLKAGSRETVHGVSVSSVGECGCCHGWDATR
;
A
#
# COMPACT_ATOMS: atom_id res chain seq x y z
N MET A 1 -1.62 -16.86 -2.75
CA MET A 1 -1.75 -16.48 -4.17
C MET A 1 -3.19 -16.37 -4.65
N LEU A 2 -3.99 -17.45 -4.71
CA LEU A 2 -5.39 -17.37 -5.22
C LEU A 2 -6.26 -16.35 -4.46
N GLY A 3 -6.17 -16.31 -3.13
CA GLY A 3 -6.88 -15.31 -2.31
C GLY A 3 -6.50 -13.86 -2.66
N LEU A 4 -5.20 -13.59 -2.78
CA LEU A 4 -4.67 -12.28 -3.21
C LEU A 4 -5.18 -11.90 -4.61
N ALA A 5 -5.10 -12.81 -5.58
CA ALA A 5 -5.55 -12.54 -6.95
C ALA A 5 -7.05 -12.20 -6.99
N ALA A 6 -7.89 -12.98 -6.28
CA ALA A 6 -9.32 -12.71 -6.16
C ALA A 6 -9.60 -11.37 -5.46
N SER A 7 -8.92 -11.04 -4.36
CA SER A 7 -9.06 -9.74 -3.69
C SER A 7 -8.64 -8.58 -4.60
N HIS A 8 -7.56 -8.75 -5.37
CA HIS A 8 -7.12 -7.75 -6.33
C HIS A 8 -8.17 -7.54 -7.43
N LEU A 9 -8.75 -8.62 -7.99
CA LEU A 9 -9.82 -8.52 -8.99
C LEU A 9 -11.07 -7.81 -8.42
N SER A 10 -11.43 -8.06 -7.16
CA SER A 10 -12.53 -7.36 -6.50
C SER A 10 -12.34 -5.84 -6.42
N LEU A 11 -11.09 -5.33 -6.38
CA LEU A 11 -10.83 -3.88 -6.43
C LEU A 11 -11.21 -3.23 -7.78
N TYR A 12 -11.40 -4.03 -8.83
CA TYR A 12 -11.72 -3.59 -10.19
C TYR A 12 -13.10 -4.09 -10.65
N ASN A 13 -14.05 -4.18 -9.72
CA ASN A 13 -15.43 -4.65 -9.95
C ASN A 13 -15.57 -6.18 -10.16
N GLY A 14 -14.58 -6.97 -9.77
CA GLY A 14 -14.75 -8.43 -9.62
C GLY A 14 -15.73 -8.75 -8.49
N ASN A 15 -16.44 -9.88 -8.60
CA ASN A 15 -17.33 -10.38 -7.54
C ASN A 15 -16.75 -11.64 -6.88
N ASP A 16 -15.44 -11.61 -6.58
CA ASP A 16 -14.69 -12.78 -6.10
C ASP A 16 -14.42 -12.73 -4.59
N THR A 17 -15.04 -11.80 -3.87
CA THR A 17 -14.76 -11.54 -2.45
C THR A 17 -14.94 -12.79 -1.58
N GLN A 18 -16.00 -13.56 -1.80
CA GLN A 18 -16.22 -14.81 -1.04
C GLN A 18 -15.13 -15.85 -1.32
N SER A 19 -14.73 -16.01 -2.59
CA SER A 19 -13.65 -16.92 -2.97
C SER A 19 -12.32 -16.47 -2.37
N ALA A 20 -12.05 -15.16 -2.39
CA ALA A 20 -10.85 -14.56 -1.81
C ALA A 20 -10.73 -14.86 -0.31
N LEU A 21 -11.82 -14.70 0.44
CA LEU A 21 -11.88 -15.01 1.87
C LEU A 21 -11.73 -16.50 2.15
N ASN A 22 -12.37 -17.37 1.36
CA ASN A 22 -12.24 -18.82 1.51
C ASN A 22 -10.79 -19.28 1.32
N HIS A 23 -10.09 -18.74 0.31
CA HIS A 23 -8.67 -19.02 0.09
C HIS A 23 -7.79 -18.43 1.19
N ARG A 24 -8.12 -17.24 1.72
CA ARG A 24 -7.40 -16.61 2.83
C ARG A 24 -7.42 -17.49 4.08
N VAL A 25 -8.60 -17.96 4.50
CA VAL A 25 -8.76 -18.83 5.68
C VAL A 25 -7.92 -20.10 5.56
N LYS A 26 -7.97 -20.77 4.40
CA LYS A 26 -7.16 -21.96 4.14
C LYS A 26 -5.66 -21.67 4.20
N ALA A 27 -5.22 -20.55 3.62
CA ALA A 27 -3.82 -20.16 3.61
C ALA A 27 -3.30 -19.83 5.03
N ILE A 28 -4.09 -19.14 5.85
CA ILE A 28 -3.74 -18.84 7.26
C ILE A 28 -3.63 -20.14 8.05
N ALA A 29 -4.61 -21.05 7.91
CA ALA A 29 -4.58 -22.33 8.60
C ALA A 29 -3.34 -23.15 8.25
N ALA A 30 -3.03 -23.29 6.95
CA ALA A 30 -1.87 -24.04 6.47
C ALA A 30 -0.54 -23.37 6.88
N LEU A 31 -0.45 -22.03 6.84
CA LEU A 31 0.74 -21.32 7.29
C LEU A 31 0.97 -21.52 8.79
N ASN A 32 -0.08 -21.38 9.61
CA ASN A 32 0.02 -21.60 11.06
C ASN A 32 0.43 -23.04 11.39
N GLU A 33 -0.14 -24.02 10.69
CA GLU A 33 0.25 -25.43 10.83
C GLU A 33 1.73 -25.63 10.51
N SER A 34 2.22 -25.06 9.41
CA SER A 34 3.64 -25.12 9.05
C SER A 34 4.55 -24.44 10.09
N LEU A 35 4.16 -23.26 10.59
CA LEU A 35 4.94 -22.50 11.58
C LEU A 35 5.04 -23.20 12.96
N ASN A 36 4.14 -24.12 13.28
CA ASN A 36 4.24 -24.95 14.50
C ASN A 36 5.39 -25.97 14.45
N HIS A 37 6.06 -26.11 13.30
CA HIS A 37 7.20 -27.00 13.11
C HIS A 37 8.43 -26.21 12.65
N PRO A 38 9.65 -26.61 13.09
CA PRO A 38 10.89 -26.05 12.54
C PRO A 38 10.92 -26.18 11.01
N CYS A 39 11.51 -25.18 10.35
CA CYS A 39 11.64 -25.20 8.89
C CYS A 39 12.55 -26.35 8.45
N GLY A 40 12.03 -27.27 7.64
CA GLY A 40 12.76 -28.48 7.24
C GLY A 40 13.66 -28.30 6.01
N SER A 41 13.46 -27.23 5.23
CA SER A 41 14.24 -26.96 4.01
C SER A 41 14.15 -25.49 3.58
N SER A 42 15.09 -25.02 2.76
CA SER A 42 15.02 -23.66 2.18
C SER A 42 13.75 -23.44 1.36
N ALA A 43 13.31 -24.45 0.59
CA ALA A 43 12.09 -24.37 -0.22
C ALA A 43 10.83 -24.20 0.66
N GLU A 44 10.80 -24.85 1.83
CA GLU A 44 9.72 -24.65 2.79
C GLU A 44 9.78 -23.24 3.40
N GLY A 45 10.97 -22.73 3.73
CA GLY A 45 11.16 -21.37 4.20
C GLY A 45 10.65 -20.34 3.19
N ASP A 46 11.02 -20.49 1.92
CA ASP A 46 10.53 -19.66 0.81
C ASP A 46 9.00 -19.77 0.67
N ALA A 47 8.43 -20.97 0.80
CA ALA A 47 6.98 -21.15 0.74
C ALA A 47 6.26 -20.44 1.91
N ARG A 48 6.79 -20.53 3.13
CA ARG A 48 6.26 -19.82 4.32
C ARG A 48 6.31 -18.30 4.11
N PHE A 49 7.46 -17.79 3.65
CA PHE A 49 7.62 -16.36 3.38
C PHE A 49 6.71 -15.87 2.24
N GLY A 50 6.64 -16.61 1.13
CA GLY A 50 5.73 -16.30 0.03
C GLY A 50 4.26 -16.32 0.44
N ALA A 51 3.87 -17.25 1.33
CA ALA A 51 2.52 -17.31 1.86
C ALA A 51 2.17 -16.09 2.72
N ILE A 52 3.02 -15.69 3.68
CA ILE A 52 2.79 -14.49 4.48
C ILE A 52 2.78 -13.23 3.62
N MET A 53 3.71 -13.09 2.67
CA MET A 53 3.72 -11.94 1.74
C MET A 53 2.43 -11.84 0.93
N ALA A 54 1.89 -12.98 0.44
CA ALA A 54 0.62 -13.00 -0.25
C ALA A 54 -0.55 -12.60 0.67
N LEU A 55 -0.54 -13.02 1.94
CA LEU A 55 -1.55 -12.64 2.93
C LEU A 55 -1.47 -11.15 3.30
N THR A 56 -0.25 -10.60 3.41
CA THR A 56 0.03 -9.18 3.62
C THR A 56 -0.56 -8.34 2.50
N PHE A 57 -0.19 -8.62 1.24
CA PHE A 57 -0.75 -7.86 0.11
C PHE A 57 -2.26 -8.09 -0.06
N GLN A 58 -2.78 -9.25 0.34
CA GLN A 58 -4.22 -9.47 0.30
C GLN A 58 -4.93 -8.57 1.33
N ALA A 59 -4.38 -8.40 2.53
CA ALA A 59 -4.90 -7.46 3.53
C ALA A 59 -4.93 -6.03 2.97
N SER A 60 -3.92 -5.65 2.16
CA SER A 60 -3.93 -4.34 1.49
C SER A 60 -5.11 -4.13 0.55
N CYS A 61 -5.70 -5.20 0.00
CA CYS A 61 -6.86 -5.11 -0.88
C CYS A 61 -8.20 -5.00 -0.12
N MET A 62 -8.19 -5.04 1.22
CA MET A 62 -9.40 -5.02 2.04
C MET A 62 -9.69 -3.60 2.59
N PRO A 63 -10.95 -3.12 2.56
CA PRO A 63 -11.30 -1.77 3.03
C PRO A 63 -11.01 -1.48 4.50
N GLU A 64 -11.06 -2.50 5.35
CA GLU A 64 -10.71 -2.43 6.79
C GLU A 64 -9.32 -3.03 7.07
N GLY A 65 -8.55 -3.32 6.01
CA GLY A 65 -7.33 -4.11 6.08
C GLY A 65 -6.07 -3.37 6.52
N MET A 66 -6.14 -2.08 6.88
CA MET A 66 -4.94 -1.28 7.17
C MET A 66 -4.15 -1.81 8.37
N SER A 67 -4.81 -2.02 9.52
CA SER A 67 -4.14 -2.57 10.72
C SER A 67 -3.68 -4.02 10.50
N GLU A 68 -4.46 -4.82 9.75
CA GLU A 68 -4.08 -6.19 9.41
C GLU A 68 -2.85 -6.22 8.48
N PHE A 69 -2.79 -5.32 7.49
CA PHE A 69 -1.64 -5.17 6.60
C PHE A 69 -0.35 -4.90 7.39
N LEU A 70 -0.39 -3.95 8.33
CA LEU A 70 0.76 -3.62 9.17
C LEU A 70 1.15 -4.77 10.11
N SER A 71 0.17 -5.48 10.66
CA SER A 71 0.40 -6.67 11.48
C SER A 71 1.09 -7.78 10.67
N MET A 72 0.65 -7.97 9.42
CA MET A 72 1.22 -8.98 8.51
C MET A 72 2.62 -8.58 8.01
N ILE A 73 2.91 -7.30 7.80
CA ILE A 73 4.29 -6.81 7.55
C ILE A 73 5.23 -7.21 8.69
N ARG A 74 4.80 -7.01 9.95
CA ARG A 74 5.56 -7.46 11.12
C ARG A 74 5.69 -8.99 11.16
N GLY A 75 4.65 -9.72 10.75
CA GLY A 75 4.70 -11.17 10.58
C GLY A 75 5.72 -11.64 9.54
N CYS A 76 5.87 -10.92 8.41
CA CYS A 76 6.90 -11.21 7.42
C CYS A 76 8.30 -11.15 8.03
N HIS A 77 8.57 -10.13 8.84
CA HIS A 77 9.85 -9.98 9.52
C HIS A 77 10.11 -11.13 10.51
N ILE A 78 9.13 -11.47 11.35
CA ILE A 78 9.24 -12.59 12.29
C ILE A 78 9.55 -13.90 11.54
N ILE A 79 8.87 -14.17 10.41
CA ILE A 79 9.13 -15.37 9.61
C ILE A 79 10.52 -15.33 8.96
N ALA A 80 10.97 -14.18 8.46
CA ALA A 80 12.33 -14.05 7.91
C ALA A 80 13.41 -14.35 8.96
N GLU A 81 13.20 -13.90 10.21
CA GLU A 81 14.17 -14.10 11.29
C GLU A 81 14.11 -15.50 11.94
N THR A 82 12.90 -16.06 12.10
CA THR A 82 12.69 -17.26 12.93
C THR A 82 12.11 -18.45 12.18
N GLY A 83 11.43 -18.20 11.05
CA GLY A 83 10.69 -19.19 10.27
C GLY A 83 11.46 -19.75 9.07
N MET A 84 12.71 -19.32 8.87
CA MET A 84 13.55 -19.66 7.73
C MET A 84 14.95 -20.10 8.18
N LEU A 85 15.61 -20.93 7.37
CA LEU A 85 16.97 -21.40 7.66
C LEU A 85 18.03 -20.31 7.42
N ASP A 86 17.91 -19.58 6.31
CA ASP A 86 18.80 -18.48 5.95
C ASP A 86 18.08 -17.55 4.96
N PHE A 87 17.57 -16.42 5.44
CA PHE A 87 16.83 -15.46 4.62
C PHE A 87 17.71 -14.81 3.55
N SER A 88 19.02 -14.66 3.79
CA SER A 88 19.94 -14.04 2.83
C SER A 88 20.12 -14.87 1.54
N LYS A 89 19.84 -16.18 1.61
CA LYS A 89 19.88 -17.12 0.47
C LYS A 89 18.50 -17.45 -0.08
N SER A 90 17.44 -16.84 0.46
CA SER A 90 16.07 -17.02 0.02
C SER A 90 15.86 -16.49 -1.40
N LEU A 91 14.86 -17.03 -2.09
CA LEU A 91 14.30 -16.39 -3.30
C LEU A 91 13.79 -14.96 -3.03
N PHE A 92 13.54 -14.63 -1.76
CA PHE A 92 13.04 -13.33 -1.29
C PHE A 92 14.14 -12.46 -0.65
N HIS A 93 15.43 -12.76 -0.85
CA HIS A 93 16.53 -11.98 -0.27
C HIS A 93 16.51 -10.49 -0.68
N GLU A 94 15.84 -10.12 -1.78
CA GLU A 94 15.61 -8.73 -2.18
C GLU A 94 14.69 -7.95 -1.21
N PHE A 95 14.01 -8.63 -0.29
CA PHE A 95 13.24 -8.00 0.80
C PHE A 95 14.07 -7.78 2.08
N THR A 96 15.37 -8.10 2.07
CA THR A 96 16.30 -7.58 3.09
C THR A 96 16.48 -6.07 2.92
N GLU A 97 16.92 -5.36 3.96
CA GLU A 97 17.18 -3.92 3.86
C GLU A 97 18.22 -3.58 2.77
N GLU A 98 19.30 -4.38 2.71
CA GLU A 98 20.34 -4.26 1.69
C GLU A 98 19.79 -4.62 0.30
N GLY A 99 19.16 -5.78 0.17
CA GLY A 99 18.59 -6.25 -1.10
C GLY A 99 17.52 -5.32 -1.66
N TYR A 100 16.71 -4.71 -0.80
CA TYR A 100 15.68 -3.76 -1.21
C TYR A 100 16.32 -2.47 -1.71
N THR A 101 17.26 -1.91 -0.94
CA THR A 101 17.99 -0.69 -1.31
C THR A 101 18.73 -0.87 -2.64
N ASP A 102 19.37 -2.01 -2.84
CA ASP A 102 20.07 -2.34 -4.07
C ASP A 102 19.13 -2.54 -5.25
N SER A 103 17.96 -3.17 -5.04
CA SER A 103 16.95 -3.34 -6.09
C SER A 103 16.36 -2.00 -6.54
N VAL A 104 16.11 -1.10 -5.60
CA VAL A 104 15.67 0.27 -5.86
C VAL A 104 16.72 1.04 -6.65
N ARG A 105 18.00 0.98 -6.22
CA ARG A 105 19.11 1.63 -6.93
C ARG A 105 19.28 1.08 -8.35
N ARG A 106 19.15 -0.23 -8.54
CA ARG A 106 19.20 -0.86 -9.87
C ARG A 106 18.06 -0.41 -10.77
N LEU A 107 16.86 -0.21 -10.20
CA LEU A 107 15.67 0.16 -10.96
C LEU A 107 15.61 1.64 -11.35
N ILE A 108 15.99 2.54 -10.44
CA ILE A 108 15.87 4.00 -10.63
C ILE A 108 17.20 4.60 -11.15
N GLY A 109 18.31 3.90 -10.96
CA GLY A 109 19.66 4.42 -11.20
C GLY A 109 20.27 5.07 -9.95
N SER A 110 21.47 5.62 -10.09
CA SER A 110 22.22 6.24 -8.99
C SER A 110 21.99 7.76 -8.85
N GLU A 111 21.44 8.39 -9.90
CA GLU A 111 21.16 9.82 -9.91
C GLU A 111 19.75 10.07 -9.37
N GLY A 112 19.67 10.61 -8.15
CA GLY A 112 18.41 11.10 -7.61
C GLY A 112 17.94 12.33 -8.38
N PHE A 113 16.63 12.50 -8.52
CA PHE A 113 16.05 13.74 -9.03
C PHE A 113 15.09 14.32 -8.00
N ALA A 114 15.06 15.65 -7.95
CA ALA A 114 14.17 16.40 -7.09
C ALA A 114 12.84 16.68 -7.80
N PRO A 115 11.69 16.64 -7.09
CA PRO A 115 10.42 17.04 -7.66
C PRO A 115 10.40 18.55 -7.92
N GLU A 116 9.80 18.97 -9.03
CA GLU A 116 9.62 20.38 -9.39
C GLU A 116 8.14 20.78 -9.49
N GLY A 117 7.87 22.09 -9.46
CA GLY A 117 6.55 22.66 -9.71
C GLY A 117 5.46 22.13 -8.78
N GLN A 118 4.41 21.54 -9.36
CA GLN A 118 3.27 21.02 -8.59
C GLN A 118 3.67 19.85 -7.68
N LYS A 119 4.63 19.03 -8.09
CA LYS A 119 5.10 17.90 -7.29
C LYS A 119 5.84 18.38 -6.04
N ALA A 120 6.70 19.40 -6.17
CA ALA A 120 7.38 20.01 -5.02
C ALA A 120 6.38 20.54 -3.99
N ARG A 121 5.35 21.27 -4.45
CA ARG A 121 4.28 21.80 -3.59
C ARG A 121 3.51 20.71 -2.86
N LEU A 122 3.25 19.57 -3.51
CA LEU A 122 2.56 18.44 -2.88
C LEU A 122 3.32 17.94 -1.64
N PHE A 123 4.65 17.80 -1.73
CA PHE A 123 5.49 17.35 -0.63
C PHE A 123 5.62 18.40 0.49
N GLU A 124 5.65 19.69 0.13
CA GLU A 124 5.61 20.77 1.12
C GLU A 124 4.28 20.79 1.89
N GLU A 125 3.15 20.69 1.18
CA GLU A 125 1.83 20.62 1.80
C GLU A 125 1.69 19.37 2.69
N PHE A 126 2.27 18.25 2.27
CA PHE A 126 2.32 17.02 3.07
C PHE A 126 3.06 17.25 4.40
N PHE A 127 4.27 17.83 4.34
CA PHE A 127 5.05 18.15 5.53
C PHE A 127 4.28 19.06 6.50
N LEU A 128 3.61 20.09 5.97
CA LEU A 128 2.78 20.98 6.78
C LEU A 128 1.59 20.24 7.41
N SER A 129 0.97 19.30 6.69
CA SER A 129 -0.13 18.49 7.22
C SER A 129 0.33 17.55 8.34
N LEU A 130 1.48 16.89 8.17
CA LEU A 130 2.08 16.08 9.24
C LEU A 130 2.35 16.90 10.50
N ARG A 131 2.87 18.13 10.37
CA ARG A 131 3.10 19.01 11.52
C ARG A 131 1.82 19.38 12.27
N LYS A 132 0.65 19.41 11.62
CA LYS A 132 -0.65 19.59 12.30
C LYS A 132 -1.00 18.40 13.20
N LEU A 133 -0.52 17.18 12.90
CA LEU A 133 -0.74 15.99 13.72
C LEU A 133 0.17 15.94 14.95
N ALA A 134 1.27 16.71 14.98
CA ALA A 134 2.25 16.67 16.06
C ALA A 134 1.67 16.84 17.47
N PRO A 135 0.73 17.78 17.73
CA PRO A 135 0.13 17.95 19.05
C PRO A 135 -0.75 16.77 19.49
N LEU A 136 -1.19 15.92 18.55
CA LEU A 136 -2.02 14.75 18.81
C LEU A 136 -1.21 13.49 19.11
N CYS A 137 0.09 13.50 18.77
CA CYS A 137 0.98 12.35 18.97
C CYS A 137 1.44 12.33 20.43
N THR A 138 1.02 11.32 21.17
CA THR A 138 1.29 11.21 22.61
C THR A 138 2.14 9.99 22.95
N SER A 139 2.04 8.92 22.17
CA SER A 139 2.83 7.72 22.41
C SER A 139 4.25 7.85 21.83
N PRO A 140 5.24 7.14 22.41
CA PRO A 140 6.60 7.13 21.87
C PRO A 140 6.68 6.69 20.41
N LEU A 141 5.86 5.70 20.00
CA LEU A 141 5.85 5.19 18.64
C LEU A 141 5.23 6.19 17.65
N GLU A 142 4.13 6.87 18.02
CA GLU A 142 3.55 7.97 17.23
C GLU A 142 4.56 9.10 16.98
N ILE A 143 5.26 9.53 18.03
CA ILE A 143 6.25 10.62 17.94
C ILE A 143 7.41 10.22 17.03
N LYS A 144 7.94 9.00 17.20
CA LYS A 144 8.99 8.47 16.31
C LYS A 144 8.48 8.39 14.87
N PHE A 145 7.25 7.91 14.67
CA PHE A 145 6.69 7.66 13.33
C PHE A 145 6.51 8.97 12.58
N LEU A 146 5.95 9.98 13.25
CA LEU A 146 5.82 11.33 12.72
C LEU A 146 7.18 11.91 12.33
N ALA A 147 8.19 11.78 13.18
CA ALA A 147 9.54 12.28 12.90
C ALA A 147 10.16 11.60 11.66
N SER A 148 9.93 10.30 11.48
CA SER A 148 10.40 9.56 10.30
C SER A 148 9.62 9.97 9.03
N ALA A 149 8.30 10.11 9.10
CA ALA A 149 7.49 10.58 7.96
C ALA A 149 7.87 12.00 7.50
N GLU A 150 8.26 12.87 8.44
CA GLU A 150 8.78 14.20 8.12
C GLU A 150 10.16 14.17 7.48
N ARG A 151 11.01 13.23 7.91
CA ARG A 151 12.31 13.02 7.30
C ARG A 151 12.16 12.62 5.83
N VAL A 152 11.26 11.67 5.54
CA VAL A 152 10.88 11.29 4.17
C VAL A 152 10.50 12.54 3.34
N SER A 153 9.65 13.40 3.91
CA SER A 153 9.20 14.65 3.25
C SER A 153 10.34 15.62 2.95
N LYS A 154 11.32 15.71 3.83
CA LYS A 154 12.49 16.59 3.64
C LYS A 154 13.44 16.02 2.60
N GLN A 155 13.67 14.70 2.63
CA GLN A 155 14.61 14.04 1.72
C GLN A 155 14.14 14.07 0.26
N VAL A 156 12.83 14.01 0.02
CA VAL A 156 12.30 14.02 -1.35
C VAL A 156 12.66 15.30 -2.11
N ALA A 157 12.85 16.43 -1.42
CA ALA A 157 13.26 17.69 -2.02
C ALA A 157 14.68 17.63 -2.62
N PHE A 158 15.49 16.67 -2.20
CA PHE A 158 16.87 16.51 -2.64
C PHE A 158 17.05 15.27 -3.52
N SER A 159 16.42 14.15 -3.16
CA SER A 159 16.57 12.88 -3.84
C SER A 159 15.36 11.98 -3.60
N ALA A 160 14.62 11.70 -4.68
CA ALA A 160 13.50 10.76 -4.64
C ALA A 160 13.95 9.35 -4.21
N ILE A 161 15.14 8.90 -4.62
CA ILE A 161 15.72 7.61 -4.21
C ILE A 161 15.94 7.57 -2.70
N THR A 162 16.55 8.62 -2.13
CA THR A 162 16.80 8.70 -0.69
C THR A 162 15.48 8.72 0.08
N ALA A 163 14.48 9.47 -0.41
CA ALA A 163 13.15 9.47 0.19
C ALA A 163 12.48 8.09 0.14
N PHE A 164 12.66 7.34 -0.94
CA PHE A 164 12.15 5.98 -1.09
C PHE A 164 12.82 4.99 -0.12
N THR A 165 14.15 5.07 0.04
CA THR A 165 14.88 4.30 1.06
C THR A 165 14.39 4.65 2.47
N GLU A 166 14.21 5.93 2.77
CA GLU A 166 13.68 6.38 4.06
C GLU A 166 12.25 5.87 4.33
N CYS A 167 11.39 5.76 3.31
CA CYS A 167 10.07 5.12 3.46
C CYS A 167 10.19 3.67 3.94
N SER A 168 11.23 2.96 3.53
CA SER A 168 11.47 1.57 3.94
C SER A 168 11.88 1.51 5.41
N GLY A 169 12.71 2.46 5.85
CA GLY A 169 13.07 2.62 7.26
C GLY A 169 11.87 2.89 8.17
N VAL A 170 10.79 3.50 7.67
CA VAL A 170 9.54 3.66 8.44
C VAL A 170 8.90 2.30 8.75
N TYR A 171 8.92 1.35 7.81
CA TYR A 171 8.40 0.00 8.05
C TYR A 171 9.22 -0.78 9.09
N ASN A 172 10.54 -0.54 9.16
CA ASN A 172 11.40 -1.13 10.20
C ASN A 172 10.97 -0.73 11.62
N MET A 173 10.30 0.41 11.78
CA MET A 173 9.80 0.80 13.10
C MET A 173 8.75 -0.16 13.63
N PHE A 174 7.91 -0.70 12.75
CA PHE A 174 6.89 -1.69 13.14
C PHE A 174 7.52 -3.01 13.56
N THR A 175 8.59 -3.41 12.86
CA THR A 175 9.27 -4.66 13.12
C THR A 175 10.11 -4.61 14.40
N SER A 176 10.73 -3.47 14.69
CA SER A 176 11.57 -3.28 15.89
C SER A 176 10.79 -2.89 17.15
N SER A 177 9.50 -2.57 17.05
CA SER A 177 8.68 -2.17 18.21
C SER A 177 8.27 -3.37 19.06
N SER A 178 8.14 -3.16 20.37
CA SER A 178 7.59 -4.18 21.27
C SER A 178 6.09 -4.38 21.00
N ASN A 179 5.51 -5.48 21.49
CA ASN A 179 4.06 -5.69 21.36
C ASN A 179 3.25 -4.63 22.11
N GLU A 180 3.77 -4.17 23.24
CA GLU A 180 3.16 -3.15 24.10
C GLU A 180 3.12 -1.78 23.43
N GLU A 181 4.11 -1.45 22.57
CA GLU A 181 4.09 -0.24 21.76
C GLU A 181 3.26 -0.41 20.48
N PHE A 182 3.37 -1.58 19.83
CA PHE A 182 2.78 -1.82 18.50
C PHE A 182 1.27 -2.05 18.55
N ALA A 183 0.76 -2.81 19.52
CA ALA A 183 -0.67 -3.14 19.56
C ALA A 183 -1.57 -1.91 19.75
N PRO A 184 -1.28 -0.97 20.68
CA PRO A 184 -2.06 0.27 20.80
C PRO A 184 -1.93 1.18 19.58
N PHE A 185 -0.79 1.15 18.91
CA PHE A 185 -0.57 1.91 17.67
C PHE A 185 -1.48 1.43 16.52
N LEU A 186 -1.84 0.15 16.49
CA LEU A 186 -2.77 -0.38 15.48
C LEU A 186 -4.26 -0.26 15.85
N ASP A 187 -4.58 0.32 16.99
CA ASP A 187 -5.96 0.49 17.43
C ASP A 187 -6.74 1.32 16.38
N PRO A 188 -7.82 0.77 15.78
CA PRO A 188 -8.63 1.50 14.80
C PRO A 188 -9.31 2.74 15.40
N THR A 189 -9.40 2.84 16.72
CA THR A 189 -9.95 4.00 17.44
C THR A 189 -8.90 5.06 17.79
N SER A 190 -7.61 4.78 17.58
CA SER A 190 -6.53 5.77 17.69
C SER A 190 -6.50 6.67 16.46
N TYR A 191 -7.41 7.64 16.38
CA TYR A 191 -7.53 8.54 15.24
C TYR A 191 -6.24 9.30 14.89
N PRO A 192 -5.42 9.78 15.85
CA PRO A 192 -4.11 10.35 15.52
C PRO A 192 -3.22 9.40 14.73
N THR A 193 -3.14 8.13 15.16
CA THR A 193 -2.34 7.12 14.46
C THR A 193 -2.95 6.73 13.11
N GLN A 194 -4.27 6.52 13.04
CA GLN A 194 -4.95 6.23 11.78
C GLN A 194 -4.69 7.34 10.74
N LEU A 195 -4.73 8.60 11.15
CA LEU A 195 -4.40 9.74 10.29
C LEU A 195 -2.92 9.75 9.89
N LEU A 196 -1.98 9.50 10.81
CA LEU A 196 -0.54 9.39 10.49
C LEU A 196 -0.28 8.31 9.45
N LEU A 197 -0.90 7.14 9.60
CA LEU A 197 -0.76 6.01 8.68
C LEU A 197 -1.30 6.35 7.29
N ILE A 198 -2.50 6.93 7.20
CA ILE A 198 -3.07 7.36 5.93
C ILE A 198 -2.19 8.40 5.23
N HIS A 199 -1.66 9.37 5.97
CA HIS A 199 -0.68 10.32 5.46
C HIS A 199 0.54 9.61 4.88
N PHE A 200 1.12 8.69 5.63
CA PHE A 200 2.30 7.94 5.22
C PHE A 200 2.04 7.09 3.96
N PHE A 201 0.93 6.35 3.88
CA PHE A 201 0.63 5.56 2.69
C PHE A 201 0.44 6.41 1.44
N PHE A 202 -0.19 7.59 1.57
CA PHE A 202 -0.31 8.50 0.43
C PHE A 202 1.03 9.06 -0.03
N ILE A 203 1.91 9.44 0.89
CA ILE A 203 3.23 9.94 0.49
C ILE A 203 4.12 8.85 -0.07
N GLU A 204 4.09 7.65 0.50
CA GLU A 204 4.81 6.49 -0.01
C GLU A 204 4.38 6.20 -1.46
N PHE A 205 3.07 6.25 -1.72
CA PHE A 205 2.55 6.14 -3.08
C PHE A 205 3.05 7.27 -4.00
N ALA A 206 3.03 8.53 -3.53
CA ALA A 206 3.50 9.68 -4.30
C ALA A 206 5.00 9.56 -4.66
N ILE A 207 5.83 9.12 -3.71
CA ILE A 207 7.27 8.89 -3.90
C ILE A 207 7.49 7.72 -4.84
N GLY A 208 6.72 6.64 -4.70
CA GLY A 208 6.76 5.51 -5.62
C GLY A 208 6.48 5.91 -7.07
N GLU A 209 5.39 6.64 -7.33
CA GLU A 209 5.05 7.16 -8.66
C GLU A 209 6.11 8.13 -9.19
N LEU A 210 6.70 8.94 -8.30
CA LEU A 210 7.81 9.81 -8.67
C LEU A 210 8.98 8.96 -9.15
N CYS A 211 9.53 8.11 -8.29
CA CYS A 211 10.71 7.28 -8.50
C CYS A 211 10.59 6.31 -9.68
N LEU A 212 9.44 5.65 -9.81
CA LEU A 212 9.27 4.50 -10.69
C LEU A 212 8.65 4.86 -12.03
N GLY A 213 8.14 6.09 -12.19
CA GLY A 213 7.49 6.53 -13.43
C GLY A 213 6.39 5.57 -13.89
N SER A 214 6.44 5.12 -15.15
CA SER A 214 5.47 4.18 -15.71
C SER A 214 5.48 2.80 -15.03
N MET A 215 6.58 2.40 -14.38
CA MET A 215 6.62 1.19 -13.56
C MET A 215 5.73 1.35 -12.30
N GLY A 216 5.56 2.58 -11.81
CA GLY A 216 4.68 2.94 -10.70
C GLY A 216 3.22 2.55 -10.95
N GLU A 217 2.77 2.57 -12.22
CA GLU A 217 1.40 2.20 -12.60
C GLU A 217 1.05 0.76 -12.21
N ARG A 218 2.05 -0.14 -12.14
CA ARG A 218 1.87 -1.53 -11.69
C ARG A 218 1.46 -1.64 -10.22
N PHE A 219 1.73 -0.60 -9.42
CA PHE A 219 1.30 -0.48 -8.04
C PHE A 219 -0.01 0.29 -7.90
N GLY A 220 -0.76 0.49 -9.00
CA GLY A 220 -2.05 1.17 -9.01
C GLY A 220 -3.09 0.58 -8.04
N PHE A 221 -2.95 -0.70 -7.66
CA PHE A 221 -3.79 -1.30 -6.61
C PHE A 221 -3.60 -0.62 -5.25
N ARG A 222 -2.38 -0.17 -4.91
CA ARG A 222 -2.09 0.56 -3.66
C ARG A 222 -2.85 1.87 -3.60
N ARG A 223 -3.00 2.55 -4.73
CA ARG A 223 -3.83 3.75 -4.86
C ARG A 223 -5.28 3.46 -4.44
N ARG A 224 -5.88 2.37 -4.93
CA ARG A 224 -7.26 1.99 -4.58
C ARG A 224 -7.38 1.56 -3.12
N ALA A 225 -6.41 0.79 -2.63
CA ALA A 225 -6.30 0.37 -1.23
C ALA A 225 -6.31 1.57 -0.27
N THR A 226 -5.37 2.52 -0.46
CA THR A 226 -5.26 3.70 0.41
C THR A 226 -6.49 4.60 0.32
N LEU A 227 -7.10 4.75 -0.87
CA LEU A 227 -8.38 5.45 -1.01
C LEU A 227 -9.50 4.75 -0.22
N SER A 228 -9.55 3.42 -0.27
CA SER A 228 -10.52 2.64 0.50
C SER A 228 -10.33 2.83 2.00
N TRP A 229 -9.09 2.76 2.49
CA TRP A 229 -8.77 2.97 3.91
C TRP A 229 -9.13 4.37 4.39
N LEU A 230 -8.84 5.41 3.58
CA LEU A 230 -9.27 6.77 3.88
C LEU A 230 -10.80 6.85 4.00
N ASN A 231 -11.53 6.27 3.05
CA ASN A 231 -13.00 6.30 3.09
C ASN A 231 -13.54 5.62 4.35
N THR A 232 -13.00 4.46 4.71
CA THR A 232 -13.35 3.75 5.95
C THR A 232 -13.09 4.61 7.18
N LEU A 233 -11.90 5.22 7.28
CA LEU A 233 -11.54 6.12 8.39
C LEU A 233 -12.53 7.28 8.52
N LEU A 234 -12.89 7.92 7.41
CA LEU A 234 -13.80 9.06 7.39
C LEU A 234 -15.22 8.74 7.85
N LEU A 235 -15.67 7.48 7.75
CA LEU A 235 -16.98 7.07 8.27
C LEU A 235 -17.03 7.08 9.81
N THR A 236 -15.87 6.94 10.46
CA THR A 236 -15.75 6.86 11.92
C THR A 236 -15.05 8.07 12.54
N LEU A 237 -14.45 8.94 11.73
CA LEU A 237 -13.61 10.04 12.21
C LEU A 237 -14.46 11.10 12.96
N PRO A 238 -14.16 11.39 14.23
CA PRO A 238 -14.84 12.44 14.97
C PRO A 238 -14.56 13.84 14.39
N ASP A 239 -15.52 14.75 14.55
CA ASP A 239 -15.46 16.10 13.98
C ASP A 239 -14.20 16.88 14.38
N GLU A 240 -13.72 16.70 15.62
CA GLU A 240 -12.50 17.33 16.14
C GLU A 240 -11.23 16.99 15.35
N TYR A 241 -11.21 15.83 14.67
CA TYR A 241 -10.09 15.40 13.83
C TYR A 241 -10.24 15.79 12.36
N SER A 242 -11.40 16.32 11.93
CA SER A 242 -11.69 16.57 10.51
C SER A 242 -10.68 17.48 9.82
N SER A 243 -10.19 18.51 10.51
CA SER A 243 -9.17 19.44 9.98
C SER A 243 -7.83 18.76 9.67
N HIS A 244 -7.55 17.62 10.32
CA HIS A 244 -6.33 16.84 10.10
C HIS A 244 -6.46 15.90 8.89
N ALA A 245 -7.68 15.65 8.40
CA ALA A 245 -7.94 14.85 7.20
C ALA A 245 -7.95 15.68 5.89
N GLU A 246 -7.79 17.00 5.97
CA GLU A 246 -7.86 17.92 4.82
C GLU A 246 -6.89 17.57 3.69
N TRP A 247 -5.61 17.35 4.02
CA TRP A 247 -4.59 17.03 3.01
C TRP A 247 -4.81 15.64 2.38
N PRO A 248 -5.03 14.55 3.16
CA PRO A 248 -5.38 13.25 2.59
C PRO A 248 -6.57 13.32 1.64
N LEU A 249 -7.63 14.05 2.02
CA LEU A 249 -8.81 14.27 1.18
C LEU A 249 -8.47 15.02 -0.11
N LYS A 250 -7.69 16.10 -0.03
CA LYS A 250 -7.25 16.86 -1.20
C LYS A 250 -6.47 15.98 -2.15
N TYR A 251 -5.51 15.20 -1.65
CA TYR A 251 -4.69 14.33 -2.47
C TYR A 251 -5.49 13.16 -3.05
N ALA A 252 -6.39 12.55 -2.27
CA ALA A 252 -7.32 11.53 -2.73
C ALA A 252 -8.15 12.00 -3.93
N ARG A 253 -8.63 13.25 -3.94
CA ARG A 253 -9.36 13.82 -5.10
C ARG A 253 -8.49 13.92 -6.34
N VAL A 254 -7.22 14.30 -6.20
CA VAL A 254 -6.26 14.33 -7.32
C VAL A 254 -6.06 12.92 -7.88
N LEU A 255 -5.89 11.92 -7.01
CA LEU A 255 -5.73 10.52 -7.41
C LEU A 255 -6.98 9.98 -8.09
N ALA A 256 -8.17 10.28 -7.57
CA ALA A 256 -9.44 9.86 -8.13
C ALA A 256 -9.72 10.50 -9.49
N ALA A 257 -9.36 11.77 -9.70
CA ALA A 257 -9.46 12.42 -11.00
C ALA A 257 -8.56 11.76 -12.06
N GLY A 258 -7.42 11.18 -11.64
CA GLY A 258 -6.55 10.39 -12.49
C GLY A 258 -7.03 8.95 -12.76
N LEU A 259 -8.06 8.45 -12.05
CA LEU A 259 -8.65 7.13 -12.27
C LEU A 259 -9.77 7.14 -13.33
N VAL A 260 -10.26 8.32 -13.72
CA VAL A 260 -11.17 8.45 -14.87
C VAL A 260 -10.34 8.13 -16.12
N PRO A 261 -10.72 7.13 -16.94
CA PRO A 261 -10.06 6.91 -18.22
C PRO A 261 -10.07 8.24 -18.96
N ARG A 262 -8.93 8.70 -19.46
CA ARG A 262 -8.91 9.80 -20.44
C ARG A 262 -9.66 9.30 -21.67
N ALA A 263 -10.98 9.41 -21.67
CA ALA A 263 -11.77 9.29 -22.87
C ALA A 263 -11.24 10.37 -23.83
N PRO A 264 -11.02 10.06 -25.12
CA PRO A 264 -10.70 11.10 -26.09
C PRO A 264 -11.77 12.18 -25.98
N ALA A 265 -11.33 13.43 -25.90
CA ALA A 265 -12.10 14.61 -25.52
C ALA A 265 -13.38 14.76 -26.34
N ARG A 266 -14.47 14.09 -25.94
CA ARG A 266 -15.82 14.22 -26.49
C ARG A 266 -16.88 13.61 -25.56
N PHE A 267 -16.76 13.77 -24.25
CA PHE A 267 -17.90 13.53 -23.33
C PHE A 267 -17.73 14.31 -22.02
N ILE A 268 -17.56 15.64 -22.15
CA ILE A 268 -17.92 16.55 -21.06
C ILE A 268 -19.37 16.94 -21.32
N LEU A 269 -20.28 16.30 -20.59
CA LEU A 269 -21.63 16.78 -20.24
C LEU A 269 -22.37 15.57 -19.67
N PHE A 270 -22.33 15.37 -18.36
CA PHE A 270 -23.43 14.76 -17.57
C PHE A 270 -23.08 14.80 -16.07
N LEU A 271 -22.87 16.00 -15.53
CA LEU A 271 -23.05 16.29 -14.10
C LEU A 271 -23.89 17.58 -13.92
N LYS A 272 -24.88 17.76 -14.81
CA LYS A 272 -25.92 18.79 -14.68
C LYS A 272 -27.14 18.40 -15.52
N ALA A 273 -28.01 17.57 -14.94
CA ALA A 273 -29.46 17.59 -15.15
C ALA A 273 -30.05 16.29 -14.59
N GLY A 274 -30.72 16.38 -13.45
CA GLY A 274 -31.79 15.46 -13.15
C GLY A 274 -32.93 15.73 -14.13
N SER A 275 -33.22 14.77 -14.98
CA SER A 275 -34.49 14.65 -15.70
C SER A 275 -34.58 13.24 -16.25
N ARG A 276 -35.68 12.55 -15.92
CA ARG A 276 -36.05 11.25 -16.45
C ARG A 276 -36.11 11.31 -17.98
N GLU A 277 -35.54 10.31 -18.64
CA GLU A 277 -36.10 9.77 -19.89
C GLU A 277 -35.54 8.36 -20.14
N THR A 278 -36.48 7.41 -20.26
CA THR A 278 -36.29 6.03 -20.70
C THR A 278 -36.07 5.98 -22.20
N VAL A 279 -35.05 5.26 -22.69
CA VAL A 279 -35.01 4.76 -24.07
C VAL A 279 -34.41 3.35 -24.13
N HIS A 280 -35.12 2.50 -24.85
CA HIS A 280 -34.83 1.10 -25.17
C HIS A 280 -33.60 0.88 -26.06
N GLY A 281 -32.91 -0.24 -25.79
CA GLY A 281 -32.40 -1.20 -26.78
C GLY A 281 -31.22 -0.79 -27.66
N VAL A 282 -30.06 -1.45 -27.48
CA VAL A 282 -29.21 -1.98 -28.58
C VAL A 282 -28.41 -3.19 -28.05
N SER A 283 -28.24 -4.16 -28.94
CA SER A 283 -27.73 -5.52 -28.77
C SER A 283 -26.22 -5.64 -28.48
N VAL A 284 -25.91 -6.77 -27.84
CA VAL A 284 -24.59 -7.37 -27.61
C VAL A 284 -23.99 -7.86 -28.93
N SER A 285 -22.76 -7.45 -29.26
CA SER A 285 -21.82 -8.24 -30.06
C SER A 285 -20.41 -7.64 -30.05
N SER A 286 -19.47 -8.39 -29.49
CA SER A 286 -18.09 -8.64 -29.97
C SER A 286 -17.09 -8.65 -28.81
N VAL A 287 -16.74 -9.87 -28.41
CA VAL A 287 -15.63 -10.19 -27.51
C VAL A 287 -14.33 -9.83 -28.25
N GLY A 288 -13.62 -8.82 -27.76
CA GLY A 288 -12.26 -8.51 -28.17
C GLY A 288 -11.29 -9.07 -27.13
N GLU A 289 -10.49 -10.04 -27.54
CA GLU A 289 -9.44 -10.69 -26.75
C GLU A 289 -8.42 -9.65 -26.25
N CYS A 290 -8.20 -9.62 -24.94
CA CYS A 290 -7.22 -8.73 -24.30
C CYS A 290 -5.92 -9.51 -24.06
N GLY A 291 -4.86 -9.15 -24.80
CA GLY A 291 -3.55 -9.80 -24.80
C GLY A 291 -2.68 -9.48 -23.57
N CYS A 292 -3.09 -9.93 -22.38
CA CYS A 292 -2.35 -9.72 -21.13
C CYS A 292 -1.63 -10.96 -20.58
N CYS A 293 -1.45 -12.02 -21.38
CA CYS A 293 -0.82 -13.27 -20.92
C CYS A 293 0.38 -13.68 -21.78
N HIS A 294 1.48 -12.92 -21.74
CA HIS A 294 2.79 -13.43 -22.14
C HIS A 294 3.85 -12.95 -21.16
N GLY A 295 4.52 -13.89 -20.48
CA GLY A 295 5.65 -13.57 -19.60
C GLY A 295 5.83 -14.46 -18.37
N TRP A 296 5.39 -15.72 -18.39
CA TRP A 296 5.81 -16.75 -17.43
C TRP A 296 6.31 -17.95 -18.22
N ASP A 297 7.51 -17.82 -18.80
CA ASP A 297 8.26 -18.97 -19.31
C ASP A 297 9.26 -19.39 -18.24
N ALA A 298 8.95 -20.50 -17.58
CA ALA A 298 9.81 -21.16 -16.62
C ALA A 298 10.79 -22.05 -17.37
N THR A 299 11.99 -21.55 -17.66
CA THR A 299 13.18 -22.39 -17.87
C THR A 299 14.46 -21.60 -17.51
N ARG A 300 14.97 -21.82 -16.30
CA ARG A 300 16.36 -22.18 -15.98
C ARG A 300 16.60 -22.15 -14.48
#